data_AF-A0A656JLD9-F1
#
_entry.id   AF-A0A656JLD9-F1
#
_cell.length_a   1.000
_cell.length_b   1.000
_cell.length_c   1.000
_cell.angle_alpha   90.00
_cell.angle_beta   90.00
_cell.angle_gamma   90.00
#
_symmetry.space_group_name_H-M   'P 1'
#
loop_
_entity.id
_entity.type
_entity.pdbx_description
1 polymer ?
#
loop_
_entity_poly.entity_id
_entity_poly.type
_entity_poly.pdbx_seq_one_letter_code
_entity_poly.pdbx_strand_id
1 'polypeptide(L)' 'VSGYWLANANLGYDFGKLGALKDTTVSLNMVNLFDKRYISTLNTDASAAADPSGNLQILQVGTPRSAFVTLGVKL' A
#
# COMPACT_ATOMS: atom_id res chain seq x y z
N VAL A 1 -18.66 -5.01 -8.99
CA VAL A 1 -17.66 -5.14 -7.90
C VAL A 1 -18.32 -4.76 -6.59
N SER A 2 -18.23 -5.60 -5.57
CA SER A 2 -18.78 -5.30 -4.24
C SER A 2 -17.90 -4.29 -3.50
N GLY A 3 -18.52 -3.39 -2.74
CA GLY A 3 -17.80 -2.43 -1.90
C GLY A 3 -16.94 -3.15 -0.86
N TYR A 4 -15.73 -2.63 -0.60
CA TYR A 4 -14.80 -3.18 0.38
C TYR A 4 -14.19 -2.09 1.24
N TRP A 5 -13.98 -2.42 2.51
CA TRP A 5 -13.10 -1.65 3.40
C TRP A 5 -11.67 -2.18 3.34
N LEU A 6 -10.71 -1.25 3.27
CA LEU A 6 -9.28 -1.50 3.33
C LEU A 6 -8.71 -0.66 4.50
N ALA A 7 -7.91 -1.29 5.36
CA ALA A 7 -7.28 -0.62 6.49
C ALA A 7 -5.75 -0.65 6.33
N ASN A 8 -5.11 0.47 6.62
CA ASN A 8 -3.66 0.62 6.65
C ASN A 8 -3.24 1.08 8.06
N ALA A 9 -2.04 0.75 8.47
CA ALA A 9 -1.51 1.14 9.77
C ALA A 9 -0.07 1.64 9.65
N ASN A 10 0.25 2.69 10.39
CA ASN A 10 1.60 3.23 10.51
C ASN A 10 1.96 3.31 12.00
N LEU A 11 3.15 2.84 12.36
CA LEU A 11 3.76 3.04 13.66
C LEU A 11 5.12 3.69 13.48
N GLY A 12 5.42 4.71 14.29
CA GLY A 12 6.71 5.36 14.34
C GLY A 12 7.22 5.42 15.77
N TYR A 13 8.53 5.27 15.96
CA TYR A 13 9.20 5.48 17.22
C TYR A 13 10.47 6.30 17.02
N ASP A 14 10.64 7.33 17.84
CA ASP A 14 11.83 8.17 17.88
C ASP A 14 12.66 7.79 19.11
N PHE A 15 13.85 7.26 18.87
CA PHE A 15 14.81 6.93 19.92
C PHE A 15 15.56 8.18 20.42
N GLY A 16 15.43 9.32 19.74
CA GLY A 16 16.16 10.54 20.02
C GLY A 16 17.66 10.33 19.82
N LYS A 17 18.45 10.67 20.85
CA LYS A 17 19.92 10.55 20.80
C LYS A 17 20.36 9.15 21.22
N LEU A 18 20.94 8.41 20.27
CA LEU A 18 21.60 7.13 20.53
C LEU A 18 23.11 7.29 20.32
N GLY A 19 23.82 7.63 21.40
CA GLY A 19 25.27 7.85 21.37
C GLY A 19 25.67 9.03 20.48
N ALA A 20 26.48 8.77 19.45
CA ALA A 20 26.92 9.78 18.47
C ALA A 20 25.84 10.13 17.43
N LEU A 21 24.82 9.28 17.26
CA LEU A 21 23.73 9.51 16.31
C LEU A 21 22.65 10.37 16.96
N LYS A 22 22.30 11.46 16.30
CA LYS A 22 21.18 12.31 16.69
C LYS A 22 19.93 11.82 15.96
N ASP A 23 18.78 11.93 16.61
CA ASP A 23 17.46 11.73 16.01
C ASP A 23 17.33 10.40 15.23
N THR A 24 17.56 9.28 15.93
CA THR A 24 17.33 7.95 15.35
C THR A 24 15.86 7.59 15.41
N THR A 25 15.24 7.32 14.26
CA THR A 25 13.83 6.97 14.14
C THR A 25 13.67 5.62 13.46
N VAL A 26 12.64 4.87 13.87
CA VAL A 26 12.15 3.70 13.17
C VAL A 26 10.67 3.90 12.86
N SER A 27 10.24 3.50 11.66
CA SER A 27 8.82 3.44 11.33
C SER A 27 8.47 2.15 10.62
N LEU A 28 7.27 1.65 10.90
CA LEU A 28 6.65 0.49 10.29
C LEU A 28 5.38 0.97 9.57
N ASN A 29 5.30 0.69 8.27
CA ASN A 29 4.15 0.99 7.43
C ASN A 29 3.54 -0.33 6.96
N MET A 30 2.27 -0.56 7.27
CA MET A 30 1.53 -1.75 6.85
C MET A 30 0.38 -1.34 5.93
N VAL A 31 0.39 -1.92 4.72
CA VAL A 31 -0.68 -1.77 3.73
C VAL A 31 -1.51 -3.03 3.71
N ASN A 32 -2.83 -2.87 3.62
CA ASN A 32 -3.79 -3.97 3.62
C ASN A 32 -3.66 -4.84 4.89
N LEU A 33 -3.86 -4.20 6.05
CA LEU A 33 -3.63 -4.77 7.39
C LEU A 33 -4.32 -6.13 7.60
N PHE A 34 -5.53 -6.29 7.06
CA PHE A 34 -6.36 -7.49 7.20
C PHE A 34 -6.22 -8.47 6.02
N ASP A 35 -5.20 -8.30 5.17
CA ASP A 35 -4.89 -9.19 4.04
C ASP A 35 -6.09 -9.45 3.12
N LYS A 36 -6.85 -8.39 2.85
CA LYS A 36 -8.06 -8.47 2.05
C LYS A 36 -7.68 -8.60 0.58
N ARG A 37 -8.23 -9.62 -0.08
CA ARG A 37 -8.14 -9.72 -1.53
C ARG A 37 -9.22 -8.84 -2.16
N TYR A 38 -8.81 -7.81 -2.89
CA TYR A 38 -9.72 -6.83 -3.50
C TYR A 38 -9.29 -6.50 -4.92
N ILE A 39 -10.21 -5.85 -5.65
CA ILE A 39 -9.99 -5.37 -7.00
C ILE A 39 -9.74 -3.87 -6.89
N SER A 40 -8.52 -3.45 -7.21
CA SER A 40 -8.07 -2.06 -7.04
C SER A 40 -8.60 -1.16 -8.13
N THR A 41 -8.63 -1.64 -9.36
CA THR A 41 -9.14 -0.89 -10.50
C THR A 41 -9.93 -1.79 -11.43
N LEU A 42 -10.91 -1.18 -12.06
CA LEU A 42 -11.68 -1.73 -13.17
C LEU A 42 -11.24 -1.01 -14.43
N ASN A 43 -11.00 -1.76 -15.51
CA ASN A 43 -10.75 -1.22 -16.86
C ASN A 43 -9.52 -0.29 -16.97
N THR A 44 -8.37 -0.70 -16.40
CA THR A 44 -7.09 0.04 -16.52
C THR A 44 -6.30 -0.21 -17.80
N ASP A 45 -6.82 -1.02 -18.73
CA ASP A 45 -6.19 -1.29 -20.03
C ASP A 45 -6.94 -0.55 -21.15
N ALA A 46 -6.22 -0.21 -22.22
CA ALA A 46 -6.74 0.46 -23.41
C ALA A 46 -7.71 -0.41 -24.24
N SER A 47 -8.01 -1.63 -23.78
CA SER A 47 -8.95 -2.56 -24.41
C SER A 47 -10.37 -2.01 -24.53
N ALA A 48 -10.74 -0.96 -23.76
CA ALA A 48 -11.99 -0.23 -23.92
C ALA A 48 -12.13 0.40 -25.33
N ALA A 49 -11.03 0.76 -25.98
CA ALA A 49 -11.04 1.26 -27.36
C ALA A 49 -11.19 0.13 -28.41
N ALA A 50 -10.85 -1.11 -28.04
CA ALA A 50 -10.93 -2.30 -28.90
C ALA A 50 -12.22 -3.12 -28.67
N ASP A 51 -13.03 -2.76 -27.68
CA ASP A 51 -14.31 -3.40 -27.36
C ASP A 51 -15.47 -2.39 -27.37
N PRO A 52 -16.02 -2.08 -28.55
CA PRO A 52 -17.18 -1.20 -28.72
C PRO A 52 -18.45 -1.69 -28.00
N SER A 53 -18.47 -2.96 -27.59
CA SER A 53 -19.61 -3.60 -26.91
C SER A 53 -19.49 -3.50 -25.37
N GLY A 54 -18.32 -3.12 -24.84
CA GLY A 54 -18.08 -2.93 -23.41
C GLY A 54 -18.15 -4.20 -22.55
N ASN A 55 -17.90 -5.36 -23.14
CA ASN A 55 -18.02 -6.68 -22.50
C ASN A 55 -16.74 -7.10 -21.73
N LEU A 56 -15.59 -6.50 -22.02
CA LEU A 56 -14.33 -6.78 -21.37
C LEU A 56 -14.24 -6.02 -20.04
N GLN A 57 -14.28 -6.78 -18.94
CA GLN A 57 -14.00 -6.25 -17.61
C GLN A 57 -12.60 -6.68 -17.16
N ILE A 58 -11.66 -5.73 -17.17
CA ILE A 58 -10.30 -5.99 -16.71
C ILE A 58 -10.22 -5.65 -15.22
N LEU A 59 -9.96 -6.67 -14.42
CA LEU A 59 -9.97 -6.61 -12.96
C LEU A 59 -8.52 -6.63 -12.46
N GLN A 60 -7.99 -5.49 -12.06
CA GLN A 60 -6.66 -5.43 -11.48
C GLN A 60 -6.74 -5.74 -9.99
N VAL A 61 -6.06 -6.82 -9.57
CA VAL A 61 -5.98 -7.20 -8.16
C VAL A 61 -5.19 -6.13 -7.40
N GLY A 62 -5.71 -5.71 -6.25
CA GLY A 62 -5.04 -4.77 -5.36
C GLY A 62 -3.82 -5.38 -4.68
N THR A 63 -2.98 -4.52 -4.11
CA THR A 63 -1.72 -4.93 -3.49
C THR A 63 -1.99 -5.91 -2.34
N PRO A 64 -1.29 -7.06 -2.30
CA PRO A 64 -1.36 -7.97 -1.16
C PRO A 64 -0.84 -7.30 0.11
N ARG A 65 -1.13 -7.87 1.28
CA ARG A 65 -0.59 -7.36 2.54
C ARG A 65 0.92 -7.19 2.47
N SER A 66 1.37 -5.96 2.69
CA SER A 66 2.77 -5.57 2.59
C SER A 66 3.17 -4.74 3.81
N ALA A 67 4.37 -4.98 4.32
CA ALA A 67 4.94 -4.23 5.44
C ALA A 67 6.30 -3.65 5.04
N PHE A 68 6.53 -2.39 5.40
CA PHE A 68 7.75 -1.65 5.11
C PHE A 68 8.32 -1.11 6.42
N VAL A 69 9.60 -1.37 6.67
CA VAL A 69 10.34 -0.81 7.80
C VAL A 69 11.31 0.24 7.28
N THR A 70 11.26 1.42 7.86
CA THR A 70 12.15 2.54 7.52
C THR A 70 12.95 2.92 8.76
N LEU A 71 14.27 3.01 8.60
CA LEU A 71 15.20 3.51 9.61
C LEU A 71 15.73 4.87 9.16
N GLY A 72 15.62 5.87 10.02
CA GLY A 72 16.18 7.20 9.81
C GLY A 72 17.23 7.49 10.88
N VAL A 73 18.41 7.94 10.47
CA VAL A 73 19.47 8.40 11.37
C VAL A 73 19.96 9.76 10.91
N LYS A 74 20.24 10.67 11.86
CA LYS A 74 20.83 11.97 11.58
C LYS A 74 22.24 12.03 12.17
N LEU A 75 23.20 12.40 11.33
CA LEU A 75 24.62 12.55 11.69
C LEU A 75 24.88 13.96 12.25
#